data_AF-X1IHJ4-F1
#
_entry.id   AF-X1IHJ4-F1
#
_cell.length_a   1.000
_cell.length_b   1.000
_cell.length_c   1.000
_cell.angle_alpha   90.00
_cell.angle_beta   90.00
_cell.angle_gamma   90.00
#
_symmetry.space_group_name_H-M   'P 1'
#
loop_
_entity.id
_entity.type
_entity.pdbx_description
1 polymer ?
#
loop_
_entity_poly.entity_id
_entity_poly.type
_entity_poly.pdbx_seq_one_letter_code
_entity_poly.pdbx_strand_id
1 'polypeptide(L)'
;RFYGFKQLSLSSNFSDSSFLREKVAADIFREAGVPAAQTAFYQVYVDYGEGPVYFGLYTMVEVIDDTVIETQFEDDSGNVYKPSGTGAPFAAGSFSEASFDKETNQDEADYDDILALYQALHAETRTSDSETWRSGLDAVFDVSGFLQYLAVNTLIQNWDTYGVMSHNYYLYNDPQTGLLTWIPWDNNEAFNTGKMSGARSISLEEVSTDWPLIRYLMDDPIYHAEYVENVEAIINGAFNPETISARYQELHELIRPYVVGPEGETEGYTNLAS
;
A
#
# COMPACT_ATOMS: atom_id res chain seq x y z
N ARG A 1 -1.77 22.94 -10.26
CA ARG A 1 -2.25 21.59 -10.63
C ARG A 1 -1.84 21.30 -12.08
N PHE A 2 -1.37 20.08 -12.36
CA PHE A 2 -1.06 19.55 -13.69
C PHE A 2 -2.01 18.38 -13.94
N TYR A 3 -2.89 18.45 -14.94
CA TYR A 3 -3.99 17.48 -15.16
C TYR A 3 -4.82 17.12 -13.91
N GLY A 4 -4.98 18.06 -12.99
CA GLY A 4 -5.71 17.84 -11.73
C GLY A 4 -4.82 17.53 -10.54
N PHE A 5 -3.61 17.01 -10.74
CA PHE A 5 -2.67 16.67 -9.65
C PHE A 5 -1.96 17.92 -9.10
N LYS A 6 -1.89 18.08 -7.78
CA LYS A 6 -1.02 19.07 -7.10
C LYS A 6 0.40 18.53 -6.98
N GLN A 7 0.54 17.23 -6.74
CA GLN A 7 1.81 16.53 -6.56
C GLN A 7 1.94 15.38 -7.57
N LEU A 8 3.18 15.06 -7.95
CA LEU A 8 3.50 13.94 -8.83
C LEU A 8 4.58 13.10 -8.15
N SER A 9 4.34 11.80 -7.97
CA SER A 9 5.36 10.84 -7.53
C SER A 9 5.89 10.08 -8.74
N LEU A 10 7.20 10.07 -8.93
CA LEU A 10 7.88 9.42 -10.05
C LEU A 10 8.76 8.29 -9.49
N SER A 11 8.26 7.05 -9.53
CA SER A 11 9.06 5.88 -9.16
C SER A 11 9.98 5.50 -10.30
N SER A 12 11.28 5.40 -10.02
CA SER A 12 12.32 5.08 -11.01
C SER A 12 12.40 3.59 -11.35
N ASN A 13 11.46 2.77 -10.85
CA ASN A 13 11.48 1.32 -10.96
C ASN A 13 12.79 0.69 -10.44
N PHE A 14 13.41 1.31 -9.42
CA PHE A 14 14.64 0.81 -8.85
C PHE A 14 14.44 -0.60 -8.27
N SER A 15 15.39 -1.52 -8.53
CA SER A 15 15.33 -2.94 -8.16
C SER A 15 14.20 -3.76 -8.83
N ASP A 16 13.51 -3.21 -9.83
CA ASP A 16 12.55 -3.93 -10.66
C ASP A 16 13.02 -4.02 -12.11
N SER A 17 13.54 -5.19 -12.51
CA SER A 17 13.97 -5.42 -13.89
C SER A 17 12.82 -5.54 -14.89
N SER A 18 11.58 -5.64 -14.42
CA SER A 18 10.39 -5.65 -15.28
C SER A 18 9.87 -4.25 -15.59
N PHE A 19 10.07 -3.28 -14.68
CA PHE A 19 9.43 -1.95 -14.67
C PHE A 19 7.90 -2.02 -14.49
N LEU A 20 7.36 -3.17 -14.08
CA LEU A 20 5.92 -3.43 -14.05
C LEU A 20 5.35 -3.61 -12.64
N ARG A 21 6.18 -3.86 -11.62
CA ARG A 21 5.70 -4.29 -10.30
C ARG A 21 4.79 -3.27 -9.65
N GLU A 22 5.19 -2.00 -9.63
CA GLU A 22 4.39 -0.90 -9.06
C GLU A 22 3.03 -0.78 -9.76
N LYS A 23 3.04 -0.80 -11.10
CA LYS A 23 1.82 -0.71 -11.92
C LYS A 23 0.86 -1.87 -11.64
N VAL A 24 1.38 -3.10 -11.71
CA VAL A 24 0.56 -4.31 -11.57
C VAL A 24 0.04 -4.46 -10.14
N ALA A 25 0.86 -4.19 -9.13
CA ALA A 25 0.45 -4.26 -7.73
C ALA A 25 -0.67 -3.26 -7.43
N ALA A 26 -0.51 -1.99 -7.84
CA ALA A 26 -1.53 -0.97 -7.67
C ALA A 26 -2.85 -1.34 -8.37
N ASP A 27 -2.80 -1.88 -9.59
CA ASP A 27 -4.00 -2.35 -10.30
C ASP A 27 -4.72 -3.48 -9.55
N ILE A 28 -3.98 -4.46 -9.00
CA ILE A 28 -4.58 -5.59 -8.27
C ILE A 28 -5.27 -5.10 -6.99
N PHE A 29 -4.65 -4.19 -6.23
CA PHE A 29 -5.29 -3.59 -5.06
C PHE A 29 -6.62 -2.93 -5.44
N ARG A 30 -6.61 -2.09 -6.48
CA ARG A 30 -7.81 -1.39 -6.94
C ARG A 30 -8.90 -2.33 -7.44
N GLU A 31 -8.53 -3.36 -8.21
CA GLU A 31 -9.47 -4.37 -8.70
C GLU A 31 -10.03 -5.25 -7.59
N ALA A 32 -9.28 -5.44 -6.50
CA ALA A 32 -9.74 -6.09 -5.29
C ALA A 32 -10.57 -5.17 -4.39
N GLY A 33 -10.83 -3.92 -4.78
CA GLY A 33 -11.62 -2.96 -4.00
C GLY A 33 -10.87 -2.28 -2.87
N VAL A 34 -9.53 -2.41 -2.81
CA VAL A 34 -8.70 -1.67 -1.86
C VAL A 34 -8.42 -0.29 -2.45
N PRO A 35 -8.69 0.81 -1.71
CA PRO A 35 -8.29 2.15 -2.16
C PRO A 35 -6.78 2.18 -2.38
N ALA A 36 -6.34 2.58 -3.57
CA ALA A 36 -4.93 2.57 -3.94
C ALA A 36 -4.67 3.52 -5.12
N ALA A 37 -3.41 3.94 -5.25
CA ALA A 37 -2.98 4.88 -6.27
C ALA A 37 -3.27 4.39 -7.70
N GLN A 38 -3.73 5.28 -8.57
CA GLN A 38 -3.58 5.07 -10.01
C GLN A 38 -2.11 5.22 -10.42
N THR A 39 -1.71 4.47 -11.44
CA THR A 39 -0.33 4.49 -11.94
C THR A 39 -0.28 4.48 -13.45
N ALA A 40 0.78 5.08 -14.01
CA ALA A 40 1.01 5.14 -15.45
C ALA A 40 2.51 5.29 -15.78
N PHE A 41 2.92 4.82 -16.96
CA PHE A 41 4.32 4.93 -17.39
C PHE A 41 4.60 6.27 -18.08
N TYR A 42 5.73 6.89 -17.75
CA TYR A 42 6.18 8.15 -18.33
C TYR A 42 7.67 8.12 -18.64
N GLN A 43 8.04 8.50 -19.87
CA GLN A 43 9.42 8.89 -20.16
C GLN A 43 9.66 10.30 -19.63
N VAL A 44 10.69 10.46 -18.81
CA VAL A 44 11.04 11.75 -18.22
C VAL A 44 12.17 12.38 -19.02
N TYR A 45 11.98 13.65 -19.40
CA TYR A 45 13.01 14.47 -20.02
C TYR A 45 13.20 15.74 -19.20
N VAL A 46 14.45 16.11 -18.93
CA VAL A 46 14.80 17.34 -18.21
C VAL A 46 15.59 18.24 -19.15
N ASP A 47 15.12 19.48 -19.30
CA ASP A 47 15.83 20.53 -20.03
C ASP A 47 16.45 21.51 -19.04
N TYR A 48 17.79 21.54 -18.99
CA TYR A 48 18.59 22.46 -18.17
C TYR A 48 19.18 23.61 -18.98
N GLY A 49 18.62 23.91 -20.16
CA GLY A 49 19.00 25.02 -21.04
C GLY A 49 19.74 24.61 -22.31
N GLU A 50 20.00 23.32 -22.50
CA GLU A 50 20.70 22.74 -23.67
C GLU A 50 19.80 21.82 -24.52
N GLY A 51 18.50 21.77 -24.20
CA GLY A 51 17.52 20.87 -24.80
C GLY A 51 17.16 19.68 -23.89
N PRO A 52 16.12 18.92 -24.25
CA PRO A 52 15.63 17.82 -23.42
C PRO A 52 16.65 16.67 -23.36
N VAL A 53 17.03 16.29 -22.16
CA VAL A 53 17.84 15.11 -21.88
C VAL A 53 16.96 14.03 -21.28
N TYR A 54 17.06 12.80 -21.78
CA TYR A 54 16.33 11.66 -21.24
C TYR A 54 16.82 11.29 -19.84
N PHE A 55 15.89 11.01 -18.93
CA PHE A 55 16.16 10.68 -17.53
C PHE A 55 15.64 9.31 -17.09
N GLY A 56 15.03 8.55 -18.00
CA GLY A 56 14.51 7.21 -17.72
C GLY A 56 12.99 7.08 -17.93
N LEU A 57 12.53 5.83 -17.95
CA LEU A 57 11.13 5.44 -17.88
C LEU A 57 10.73 5.26 -16.42
N TYR A 58 9.76 6.05 -15.97
CA TYR A 58 9.25 6.05 -14.61
C TYR A 58 7.84 5.48 -14.57
N THR A 59 7.50 4.88 -13.43
CA THR A 59 6.10 4.67 -13.05
C THR A 59 5.65 5.86 -12.24
N MET A 60 4.76 6.66 -12.81
CA MET A 60 4.12 7.75 -12.10
C MET A 60 3.03 7.19 -11.20
N VAL A 61 3.06 7.56 -9.92
CA VAL A 61 2.17 7.07 -8.88
C VAL A 61 1.33 8.25 -8.38
N GLU A 62 0.02 8.06 -8.38
CA GLU A 62 -0.93 9.00 -7.78
C GLU A 62 -0.65 9.19 -6.30
N VAL A 63 -0.53 10.45 -5.85
CA VAL A 63 -0.20 10.78 -4.46
C VAL A 63 -1.43 10.63 -3.57
N ILE A 64 -1.27 9.94 -2.43
CA ILE A 64 -2.41 9.53 -1.59
C ILE A 64 -3.15 10.74 -1.00
N ASP A 65 -2.43 11.62 -0.29
CA ASP A 65 -2.92 12.84 0.37
C ASP A 65 -3.36 13.96 -0.60
N ASP A 66 -3.39 13.67 -1.89
CA ASP A 66 -3.89 14.58 -2.93
C ASP A 66 -5.08 13.94 -3.66
N THR A 67 -4.87 13.31 -4.81
CA THR A 67 -5.99 12.94 -5.68
C THR A 67 -6.59 11.57 -5.37
N VAL A 68 -5.90 10.67 -4.64
CA VAL A 68 -6.52 9.39 -4.23
C VAL A 68 -7.69 9.64 -3.31
N ILE A 69 -7.50 10.43 -2.24
CA ILE A 69 -8.59 10.74 -1.32
C ILE A 69 -9.70 11.52 -2.06
N GLU A 70 -9.35 12.56 -2.84
CA GLU A 70 -10.31 13.36 -3.61
C GLU A 70 -11.20 12.52 -4.56
N THR A 71 -10.70 11.39 -5.08
CA THR A 71 -11.40 10.62 -6.14
C THR A 71 -12.01 9.30 -5.68
N GLN A 72 -11.56 8.74 -4.57
CA GLN A 72 -11.99 7.42 -4.10
C GLN A 72 -12.87 7.48 -2.85
N PHE A 73 -12.97 8.64 -2.20
CA PHE A 73 -13.83 8.87 -1.02
C PHE A 73 -14.82 10.00 -1.30
N GLU A 74 -15.98 9.97 -0.63
CA GLU A 74 -17.01 11.01 -0.81
C GLU A 74 -16.64 12.33 -0.12
N ASP A 75 -15.81 12.26 0.92
CA ASP A 75 -15.28 13.38 1.68
C ASP A 75 -13.77 13.25 1.74
N ASP A 76 -13.05 14.35 1.50
CA ASP A 76 -11.58 14.44 1.46
C ASP A 76 -10.99 15.30 2.59
N SER A 77 -11.82 15.71 3.56
CA SER A 77 -11.42 16.60 4.65
C SER A 77 -10.76 15.90 5.85
N GLY A 78 -10.77 14.56 5.85
CA GLY A 78 -10.22 13.75 6.93
C GLY A 78 -8.70 13.84 7.08
N ASN A 79 -8.21 13.31 8.21
CA ASN A 79 -6.77 13.21 8.44
C ASN A 79 -6.16 12.11 7.59
N VAL A 80 -5.07 12.43 6.89
CA VAL A 80 -4.22 11.47 6.18
C VAL A 80 -2.89 11.38 6.93
N TYR A 81 -2.47 10.16 7.24
CA TYR A 81 -1.20 9.87 7.88
C TYR A 81 -0.35 8.99 7.00
N LYS A 82 0.97 9.21 7.03
CA LYS A 82 1.99 8.35 6.44
C LYS A 82 2.90 7.79 7.53
N PRO A 83 2.54 6.65 8.13
CA PRO A 83 3.26 6.19 9.30
C PRO A 83 4.67 5.69 8.97
N SER A 84 5.60 5.97 9.88
CA SER A 84 6.96 5.44 9.84
C SER A 84 7.56 5.33 11.25
N GLY A 85 8.68 4.60 11.39
CA GLY A 85 9.40 4.54 12.67
C GLY A 85 8.78 3.57 13.68
N THR A 86 8.84 3.92 14.97
CA THR A 86 8.59 2.97 16.07
C THR A 86 7.12 2.78 16.43
N GLY A 87 6.27 3.77 16.15
CA GLY A 87 4.83 3.69 16.38
C GLY A 87 4.06 3.01 15.24
N ALA A 88 4.59 3.06 14.02
CA ALA A 88 3.96 2.50 12.82
C ALA A 88 3.64 0.99 12.90
N PRO A 89 4.45 0.12 13.56
CA PRO A 89 4.05 -1.27 13.77
C PRO A 89 2.81 -1.46 14.66
N PHE A 90 2.33 -0.41 15.35
CA PHE A 90 1.30 -0.49 16.38
C PHE A 90 1.64 -1.44 17.55
N ALA A 91 2.91 -1.82 17.73
CA ALA A 91 3.35 -2.73 18.78
C ALA A 91 2.98 -2.24 20.20
N ALA A 92 2.82 -3.17 21.13
CA ALA A 92 2.48 -2.85 22.51
C ALA A 92 3.56 -1.94 23.16
N GLY A 93 3.13 -0.83 23.76
CA GLY A 93 3.99 0.22 24.31
C GLY A 93 4.69 1.13 23.29
N SER A 94 4.42 1.03 21.98
CA SER A 94 5.17 1.77 20.95
C SER A 94 4.49 3.04 20.42
N PHE A 95 3.26 3.34 20.84
CA PHE A 95 2.52 4.50 20.35
C PHE A 95 3.33 5.80 20.50
N SER A 96 3.39 6.56 19.42
CA SER A 96 4.08 7.84 19.34
C SER A 96 3.49 8.62 18.17
N GLU A 97 2.90 9.79 18.43
CA GLU A 97 2.36 10.69 17.41
C GLU A 97 3.40 11.03 16.33
N ALA A 98 4.68 11.16 16.73
CA ALA A 98 5.79 11.44 15.82
C ALA A 98 6.05 10.31 14.79
N SER A 99 5.45 9.14 14.97
CA SER A 99 5.50 8.03 14.00
C SER A 99 4.38 8.08 12.97
N PHE A 100 3.44 9.02 13.09
CA PHE A 100 2.31 9.19 12.19
C PHE A 100 2.43 10.57 11.53
N ASP A 101 3.29 10.65 10.51
CA ASP A 101 3.47 11.90 9.78
C ASP A 101 2.12 12.31 9.18
N LYS A 102 1.65 13.50 9.52
CA LYS A 102 0.30 13.96 9.18
C LYS A 102 0.43 14.75 7.88
N GLU A 103 -0.22 14.29 6.83
CA GLU A 103 -0.07 14.84 5.47
C GLU A 103 -1.14 15.91 5.18
N THR A 104 -2.33 15.77 5.78
CA THR A 104 -3.42 16.78 5.75
C THR A 104 -3.68 17.33 7.14
N ASN A 105 -4.32 18.51 7.26
CA ASN A 105 -4.65 19.10 8.57
C ASN A 105 -3.43 19.29 9.51
N GLN A 106 -2.26 19.61 8.94
CA GLN A 106 -0.97 19.69 9.64
C GLN A 106 -0.91 20.72 10.77
N ASP A 107 -1.75 21.76 10.69
CA ASP A 107 -1.85 22.79 11.73
C ASP A 107 -2.61 22.30 12.99
N GLU A 108 -3.23 21.12 12.92
CA GLU A 108 -4.01 20.50 14.00
C GLU A 108 -3.22 19.37 14.67
N ALA A 109 -2.83 19.59 15.92
CA ALA A 109 -2.15 18.59 16.75
C ALA A 109 -3.14 17.61 17.42
N ASP A 110 -4.00 17.00 16.60
CA ASP A 110 -4.99 16.00 17.02
C ASP A 110 -4.67 14.64 16.38
N TYR A 111 -4.44 13.63 17.21
CA TYR A 111 -4.15 12.24 16.80
C TYR A 111 -5.08 11.26 17.52
N ASP A 112 -6.23 11.75 18.00
CA ASP A 112 -7.18 10.94 18.78
C ASP A 112 -7.71 9.75 17.97
N ASP A 113 -7.79 9.87 16.64
CA ASP A 113 -8.15 8.79 15.73
C ASP A 113 -7.13 7.63 15.77
N ILE A 114 -5.84 7.90 15.60
CA ILE A 114 -4.77 6.89 15.68
C ILE A 114 -4.67 6.32 17.10
N LEU A 115 -4.81 7.18 18.12
CA LEU A 115 -4.79 6.75 19.51
C LEU A 115 -5.97 5.81 19.82
N ALA A 116 -7.17 6.10 19.30
CA ALA A 116 -8.34 5.26 19.44
C ALA A 116 -8.13 3.88 18.80
N LEU A 117 -7.57 3.82 17.59
CA LEU A 117 -7.18 2.55 16.95
C LEU A 117 -6.17 1.78 17.82
N TYR A 118 -5.12 2.46 18.30
CA TYR A 118 -4.13 1.83 19.16
C TYR A 118 -4.76 1.23 20.43
N GLN A 119 -5.63 1.99 21.09
CA GLN A 119 -6.32 1.55 22.31
C GLN A 119 -7.28 0.38 22.05
N ALA A 120 -8.07 0.46 20.97
CA ALA A 120 -9.00 -0.61 20.58
C ALA A 120 -8.25 -1.91 20.25
N LEU A 121 -7.15 -1.83 19.49
CA LEU A 121 -6.32 -2.96 19.13
C LEU A 121 -5.73 -3.68 20.36
N HIS A 122 -5.34 -2.92 21.38
CA HIS A 122 -4.72 -3.42 22.61
C HIS A 122 -5.69 -3.63 23.79
N ALA A 123 -7.00 -3.50 23.58
CA ALA A 123 -7.98 -3.65 24.65
C ALA A 123 -7.93 -5.06 25.28
N GLU A 124 -8.05 -5.13 26.61
CA GLU A 124 -8.05 -6.40 27.36
C GLU A 124 -9.19 -7.35 26.96
N THR A 125 -10.26 -6.79 26.40
CA THR A 125 -11.39 -7.55 25.83
C THR A 125 -10.95 -8.48 24.72
N ARG A 126 -9.84 -8.19 24.01
CA ARG A 126 -9.33 -9.05 22.93
C ARG A 126 -9.21 -10.53 23.33
N THR A 127 -8.78 -10.79 24.56
CA THR A 127 -8.59 -12.17 25.06
C THR A 127 -9.66 -12.61 26.05
N SER A 128 -10.43 -11.68 26.61
CA SER A 128 -11.45 -11.97 27.64
C SER A 128 -12.89 -11.98 27.12
N ASP A 129 -13.17 -11.20 26.08
CA ASP A 129 -14.46 -11.02 25.42
C ASP A 129 -14.25 -10.51 23.98
N SER A 130 -13.96 -11.43 23.06
CA SER A 130 -13.58 -11.06 21.70
C SER A 130 -14.71 -10.38 20.93
N GLU A 131 -15.99 -10.59 21.27
CA GLU A 131 -17.12 -9.89 20.64
C GLU A 131 -17.12 -8.41 20.97
N THR A 132 -16.88 -8.06 22.24
CA THR A 132 -16.72 -6.67 22.65
C THR A 132 -15.48 -6.04 22.01
N TRP A 133 -14.37 -6.81 21.90
CA TRP A 133 -13.16 -6.32 21.24
C TRP A 133 -13.38 -6.00 19.76
N ARG A 134 -13.98 -6.93 19.00
CA ARG A 134 -14.30 -6.72 17.59
C ARG A 134 -15.16 -5.48 17.40
N SER A 135 -16.24 -5.37 18.18
CA SER A 135 -17.14 -4.21 18.14
C SER A 135 -16.41 -2.89 18.43
N GLY A 136 -15.42 -2.88 19.32
CA GLY A 136 -14.62 -1.70 19.63
C GLY A 136 -13.60 -1.36 18.55
N LEU A 137 -13.01 -2.36 17.90
CA LEU A 137 -12.05 -2.17 16.81
C LEU A 137 -12.76 -1.72 15.52
N ASP A 138 -13.85 -2.40 15.15
CA ASP A 138 -14.67 -2.09 13.97
C ASP A 138 -15.34 -0.70 14.05
N ALA A 139 -15.42 -0.11 15.26
CA ALA A 139 -15.96 1.23 15.45
C ALA A 139 -14.97 2.35 15.12
N VAL A 140 -13.68 2.04 14.95
CA VAL A 140 -12.62 3.04 14.71
C VAL A 140 -11.71 2.71 13.52
N PHE A 141 -11.77 1.48 13.00
CA PHE A 141 -10.90 1.01 11.92
C PHE A 141 -11.68 0.13 10.95
N ASP A 142 -11.44 0.34 9.66
CA ASP A 142 -11.97 -0.51 8.60
C ASP A 142 -11.20 -1.83 8.56
N VAL A 143 -11.55 -2.74 9.48
CA VAL A 143 -10.91 -4.06 9.59
C VAL A 143 -11.10 -4.85 8.31
N SER A 144 -12.30 -4.85 7.71
CA SER A 144 -12.58 -5.54 6.46
C SER A 144 -11.69 -5.04 5.31
N GLY A 145 -11.55 -3.73 5.15
CA GLY A 145 -10.64 -3.13 4.17
C GLY A 145 -9.18 -3.52 4.42
N PHE A 146 -8.74 -3.57 5.68
CA PHE A 146 -7.40 -4.05 6.02
C PHE A 146 -7.18 -5.53 5.72
N LEU A 147 -8.16 -6.39 6.00
CA LEU A 147 -8.08 -7.82 5.69
C LEU A 147 -8.07 -8.07 4.17
N GLN A 148 -8.80 -7.27 3.39
CA GLN A 148 -8.74 -7.28 1.93
C GLN A 148 -7.34 -6.86 1.43
N TYR A 149 -6.79 -5.76 1.96
CA TYR A 149 -5.42 -5.33 1.68
C TYR A 149 -4.42 -6.45 2.01
N LEU A 150 -4.53 -7.05 3.20
CA LEU A 150 -3.60 -8.07 3.68
C LEU A 150 -3.63 -9.30 2.77
N ALA A 151 -4.82 -9.73 2.35
CA ALA A 151 -4.98 -10.85 1.41
C ALA A 151 -4.36 -10.56 0.04
N VAL A 152 -4.51 -9.35 -0.50
CA VAL A 152 -3.80 -8.96 -1.73
C VAL A 152 -2.29 -8.97 -1.48
N ASN A 153 -1.82 -8.34 -0.41
CA ASN A 153 -0.39 -8.16 -0.10
C ASN A 153 0.35 -9.49 0.06
N THR A 154 -0.28 -10.49 0.70
CA THR A 154 0.28 -11.84 0.81
C THR A 154 0.30 -12.56 -0.53
N LEU A 155 -0.73 -12.42 -1.37
CA LEU A 155 -0.76 -13.07 -2.69
C LEU A 155 0.25 -12.49 -3.67
N ILE A 156 0.41 -11.17 -3.69
CA ILE A 156 1.40 -10.50 -4.55
C ILE A 156 2.82 -10.61 -4.00
N GLN A 157 3.01 -11.18 -2.80
CA GLN A 157 4.32 -11.34 -2.15
C GLN A 157 5.09 -10.02 -2.06
N ASN A 158 4.49 -9.00 -1.45
CA ASN A 158 5.14 -7.72 -1.19
C ASN A 158 5.76 -7.70 0.21
N TRP A 159 7.09 -7.67 0.28
CA TRP A 159 7.84 -7.80 1.53
C TRP A 159 8.13 -6.45 2.19
N ASP A 160 8.15 -5.34 1.46
CA ASP A 160 8.58 -4.03 1.96
C ASP A 160 7.41 -3.26 2.58
N THR A 161 6.58 -3.93 3.39
CA THR A 161 5.32 -3.40 3.93
C THR A 161 5.08 -3.87 5.37
N TYR A 162 4.02 -3.33 5.99
CA TYR A 162 3.57 -3.72 7.33
C TYR A 162 3.51 -5.25 7.50
N GLY A 163 4.10 -5.75 8.59
CA GLY A 163 4.32 -7.17 8.82
C GLY A 163 5.79 -7.56 8.67
N VAL A 164 6.59 -6.78 7.95
CA VAL A 164 8.06 -6.92 7.85
C VAL A 164 8.74 -5.58 8.12
N MET A 165 8.19 -4.51 7.55
CA MET A 165 8.72 -3.15 7.56
C MET A 165 7.69 -2.18 8.15
N SER A 166 8.16 -1.09 8.75
CA SER A 166 7.30 -0.15 9.48
C SER A 166 6.91 1.08 8.67
N HIS A 167 6.64 0.90 7.38
CA HIS A 167 6.30 1.96 6.42
C HIS A 167 5.51 1.39 5.22
N ASN A 168 5.35 2.19 4.16
CA ASN A 168 4.71 1.85 2.88
C ASN A 168 3.19 1.63 2.97
N TYR A 169 2.54 2.45 3.78
CA TYR A 169 1.09 2.60 3.81
C TYR A 169 0.71 4.00 4.29
N TYR A 170 -0.52 4.38 4.00
CA TYR A 170 -1.20 5.53 4.60
C TYR A 170 -2.40 5.06 5.40
N LEU A 171 -2.84 5.91 6.31
CA LEU A 171 -4.11 5.80 7.00
C LEU A 171 -4.94 7.04 6.70
N TYR A 172 -6.17 6.86 6.27
CA TYR A 172 -7.12 7.94 6.07
C TYR A 172 -8.26 7.82 7.08
N ASN A 173 -8.52 8.84 7.89
CA ASN A 173 -9.73 8.89 8.71
C ASN A 173 -10.88 9.40 7.84
N ASP A 174 -11.73 8.50 7.36
CA ASP A 174 -12.86 8.85 6.49
C ASP A 174 -14.00 9.52 7.28
N PRO A 175 -14.31 10.81 7.06
CA PRO A 175 -15.35 11.52 7.79
C PRO A 175 -16.76 10.94 7.61
N GLN A 176 -17.02 10.19 6.54
CA GLN A 176 -18.34 9.59 6.30
C GLN A 176 -18.60 8.39 7.21
N THR A 177 -17.57 7.57 7.43
CA THR A 177 -17.67 6.33 8.22
C THR A 177 -17.16 6.52 9.64
N GLY A 178 -16.29 7.50 9.86
CA GLY A 178 -15.53 7.69 11.10
C GLY A 178 -14.42 6.66 11.29
N LEU A 179 -14.09 5.87 10.27
CA LEU A 179 -13.12 4.79 10.34
C LEU A 179 -11.78 5.22 9.76
N LEU A 180 -10.69 4.71 10.35
CA LEU A 180 -9.39 4.70 9.69
C LEU A 180 -9.36 3.62 8.61
N THR A 181 -9.08 4.02 7.38
CA THR A 181 -8.94 3.14 6.21
C THR A 181 -7.47 2.99 5.81
N TRP A 182 -7.06 1.76 5.54
CA TRP A 182 -5.70 1.42 5.12
C TRP A 182 -5.51 1.62 3.61
N ILE A 183 -4.42 2.28 3.20
CA ILE A 183 -4.11 2.54 1.79
C ILE A 183 -2.64 2.14 1.50
N PRO A 184 -2.37 1.21 0.58
CA PRO A 184 -1.01 0.77 0.26
C PRO A 184 -0.22 1.85 -0.49
N TRP A 185 1.09 1.84 -0.29
CA TRP A 185 2.03 2.75 -0.98
C TRP A 185 3.33 2.03 -1.33
N ASP A 186 4.03 2.47 -2.37
CA ASP A 186 5.37 2.00 -2.76
C ASP A 186 5.46 0.48 -2.89
N ASN A 187 4.87 -0.05 -3.96
CA ASN A 187 4.68 -1.49 -4.18
C ASN A 187 5.69 -2.09 -5.17
N ASN A 188 6.78 -1.38 -5.46
CA ASN A 188 7.85 -1.78 -6.37
C ASN A 188 8.57 -3.09 -5.94
N GLU A 189 8.48 -3.44 -4.66
CA GLU A 189 9.07 -4.65 -4.07
C GLU A 189 8.11 -5.87 -4.03
N ALA A 190 6.94 -5.76 -4.68
CA ALA A 190 6.01 -6.88 -4.91
C ALA A 190 6.55 -7.91 -5.92
N PHE A 191 5.91 -9.08 -5.98
CA PHE A 191 6.20 -10.17 -6.92
C PHE A 191 7.65 -10.67 -6.87
N ASN A 192 8.22 -10.70 -5.68
CA ASN A 192 9.58 -11.17 -5.45
C ASN A 192 9.65 -11.99 -4.16
N THR A 193 10.67 -12.84 -4.01
CA THR A 193 10.89 -13.59 -2.76
C THR A 193 11.17 -12.67 -1.56
N GLY A 194 11.55 -11.43 -1.86
CA GLY A 194 11.78 -10.36 -0.92
C GLY A 194 13.18 -10.32 -0.33
N LYS A 195 13.53 -9.18 0.26
CA LYS A 195 14.75 -8.99 1.06
C LYS A 195 14.43 -9.27 2.53
N MET A 196 15.40 -9.05 3.43
CA MET A 196 15.23 -9.25 4.88
C MET A 196 14.79 -10.68 5.21
N SER A 197 13.57 -10.86 5.75
CA SER A 197 12.97 -12.17 6.08
C SER A 197 12.01 -12.69 5.01
N GLY A 198 11.93 -12.02 3.86
CA GLY A 198 11.02 -12.35 2.76
C GLY A 198 9.61 -11.81 2.95
N ALA A 199 8.79 -11.93 1.91
CA ALA A 199 7.37 -11.62 1.99
C ALA A 199 6.65 -12.59 2.95
N ARG A 200 5.56 -12.13 3.56
CA ARG A 200 4.78 -12.97 4.47
C ARG A 200 4.07 -14.09 3.72
N SER A 201 4.03 -15.25 4.37
CA SER A 201 3.32 -16.42 3.87
C SER A 201 1.82 -16.17 3.87
N ILE A 202 1.09 -16.91 3.05
CA ILE A 202 -0.38 -16.84 3.01
C ILE A 202 -0.98 -17.23 4.36
N SER A 203 -0.34 -18.13 5.14
CA SER A 203 -0.87 -18.56 6.44
C SER A 203 -0.63 -17.54 7.56
N LEU A 204 0.32 -16.61 7.38
CA LEU A 204 0.68 -15.58 8.37
C LEU A 204 1.09 -16.14 9.75
N GLU A 205 1.36 -17.45 9.86
CA GLU A 205 1.71 -18.11 11.12
C GLU A 205 3.04 -17.62 11.70
N GLU A 206 3.95 -17.14 10.85
CA GLU A 206 5.24 -16.60 11.26
C GLU A 206 5.16 -15.18 11.84
N VAL A 207 4.02 -14.50 11.69
CA VAL A 207 3.87 -13.11 12.14
C VAL A 207 3.67 -13.09 13.66
N SER A 208 4.57 -12.39 14.36
CA SER A 208 4.56 -12.25 15.81
C SER A 208 3.70 -11.08 16.29
N THR A 209 3.59 -10.94 17.61
CA THR A 209 2.94 -9.79 18.27
C THR A 209 3.67 -8.46 18.08
N ASP A 210 4.81 -8.44 17.38
CA ASP A 210 5.46 -7.20 16.94
C ASP A 210 4.65 -6.49 15.84
N TRP A 211 3.72 -7.22 15.20
CA TRP A 211 2.80 -6.74 14.17
C TRP A 211 1.34 -7.02 14.57
N PRO A 212 0.84 -6.38 15.64
CA PRO A 212 -0.43 -6.73 16.27
C PRO A 212 -1.65 -6.65 15.34
N LEU A 213 -1.74 -5.71 14.38
CA LEU A 213 -2.86 -5.73 13.41
C LEU A 213 -2.93 -7.05 12.65
N ILE A 214 -1.82 -7.66 12.26
CA ILE A 214 -1.88 -8.99 11.63
C ILE A 214 -2.12 -10.05 12.71
N ARG A 215 -1.26 -10.12 13.73
CA ARG A 215 -1.29 -11.24 14.68
C ARG A 215 -2.62 -11.34 15.42
N TYR A 216 -3.15 -10.23 15.90
CA TYR A 216 -4.37 -10.22 16.70
C TYR A 216 -5.61 -10.52 15.86
N LEU A 217 -5.67 -10.04 14.62
CA LEU A 217 -6.77 -10.38 13.71
C LEU A 217 -6.69 -11.86 13.29
N MET A 218 -5.49 -12.41 13.06
CA MET A 218 -5.33 -13.83 12.72
C MET A 218 -5.54 -14.77 13.92
N ASP A 219 -5.45 -14.27 15.15
CA ASP A 219 -5.83 -15.00 16.37
C ASP A 219 -7.34 -15.06 16.59
N ASP A 220 -8.11 -14.12 16.03
CA ASP A 220 -9.57 -14.12 16.12
C ASP A 220 -10.19 -14.96 14.99
N PRO A 221 -11.03 -15.95 15.30
CA PRO A 221 -11.54 -16.89 14.30
C PRO A 221 -12.51 -16.25 13.29
N ILE A 222 -13.14 -15.11 13.60
CA ILE A 222 -14.05 -14.44 12.66
C ILE A 222 -13.24 -13.64 11.64
N TYR A 223 -12.29 -12.82 12.10
CA TYR A 223 -11.43 -12.06 11.19
C TYR A 223 -10.51 -12.97 10.37
N HIS A 224 -10.00 -14.06 10.95
CA HIS A 224 -9.21 -15.02 10.20
C HIS A 224 -10.05 -15.71 9.09
N ALA A 225 -11.32 -16.03 9.37
CA ALA A 225 -12.20 -16.59 8.34
C ALA A 225 -12.43 -15.60 7.19
N GLU A 226 -12.67 -14.33 7.49
CA GLU A 226 -12.81 -13.26 6.49
C GLU A 226 -11.53 -13.09 5.66
N TYR A 227 -10.35 -13.12 6.27
CA TYR A 227 -9.08 -13.12 5.52
C TYR A 227 -8.98 -14.29 4.55
N VAL A 228 -9.34 -15.51 4.97
CA VAL A 228 -9.32 -16.69 4.11
C VAL A 228 -10.31 -16.55 2.94
N GLU A 229 -11.51 -16.04 3.21
CA GLU A 229 -12.51 -15.73 2.17
C GLU A 229 -11.99 -14.69 1.16
N ASN A 230 -11.33 -13.63 1.65
CA ASN A 230 -10.72 -12.61 0.79
C ASN A 230 -9.60 -13.20 -0.07
N VAL A 231 -8.72 -14.05 0.50
CA VAL A 231 -7.69 -14.76 -0.27
C VAL A 231 -8.31 -15.59 -1.38
N GLU A 232 -9.36 -16.36 -1.10
CA GLU A 232 -10.06 -17.17 -2.11
C GLU A 232 -10.70 -16.28 -3.20
N ALA A 233 -11.36 -15.20 -2.81
CA ALA A 233 -11.98 -14.26 -3.73
C ALA A 233 -10.96 -13.59 -4.66
N ILE A 234 -9.81 -13.17 -4.12
CA ILE A 234 -8.76 -12.49 -4.89
C ILE A 234 -8.07 -13.46 -5.87
N ILE A 235 -7.76 -14.69 -5.46
CA ILE A 235 -7.19 -15.72 -6.37
C ILE A 235 -8.12 -15.99 -7.56
N ASN A 236 -9.43 -16.01 -7.31
CA ASN A 236 -10.43 -16.26 -8.36
C ASN A 236 -10.82 -15.00 -9.15
N GLY A 237 -10.38 -13.82 -8.71
CA GLY A 237 -10.72 -12.51 -9.29
C GLY A 237 -9.47 -11.73 -9.70
N ALA A 238 -9.14 -10.68 -8.94
CA ALA A 238 -8.10 -9.70 -9.27
C ALA A 238 -6.70 -10.32 -9.47
N PHE A 239 -6.41 -11.45 -8.83
CA PHE A 239 -5.13 -12.16 -8.95
C PHE A 239 -5.23 -13.50 -9.71
N ASN A 240 -6.24 -13.64 -10.57
CA ASN A 240 -6.39 -14.82 -11.41
C ASN A 240 -5.16 -15.00 -12.34
N PRO A 241 -4.49 -16.17 -12.35
CA PRO A 241 -3.23 -16.36 -13.08
C PRO A 241 -3.29 -16.09 -14.58
N GLU A 242 -4.41 -16.44 -15.24
CA GLU A 242 -4.57 -16.19 -16.68
C GLU A 242 -4.68 -14.68 -16.96
N THR A 243 -5.47 -13.99 -16.14
CA THR A 243 -5.69 -12.53 -16.24
C THR A 243 -4.40 -11.76 -15.94
N ILE A 244 -3.69 -12.13 -14.88
CA ILE A 244 -2.40 -11.50 -14.52
C ILE A 244 -1.35 -11.76 -15.59
N SER A 245 -1.25 -12.99 -16.12
CA SER A 245 -0.30 -13.30 -17.19
C SER A 245 -0.58 -12.47 -18.46
N ALA A 246 -1.85 -12.32 -18.82
CA ALA A 246 -2.25 -11.49 -19.96
C ALA A 246 -1.91 -10.00 -19.73
N ARG A 247 -2.17 -9.48 -18.52
CA ARG A 247 -1.82 -8.09 -18.15
C ARG A 247 -0.31 -7.86 -18.24
N TYR A 248 0.51 -8.77 -17.72
CA TYR A 248 1.97 -8.66 -17.82
C TYR A 248 2.44 -8.64 -19.27
N GLN A 249 1.85 -9.46 -20.15
CA GLN A 249 2.18 -9.46 -21.58
C GLN A 249 1.79 -8.14 -22.24
N GLU A 250 0.59 -7.63 -21.96
CA GLU A 250 0.11 -6.36 -22.51
C GLU A 250 1.00 -5.19 -22.08
N LEU A 251 1.28 -5.07 -20.77
CA LEU A 251 2.12 -4.00 -20.25
C LEU A 251 3.57 -4.14 -20.72
N HIS A 252 4.09 -5.36 -20.83
CA HIS A 252 5.41 -5.60 -21.41
C HIS A 252 5.48 -5.08 -22.85
N GLU A 253 4.54 -5.45 -23.72
CA GLU A 253 4.52 -4.97 -25.10
C GLU A 253 4.33 -3.45 -25.19
N LEU A 254 3.57 -2.86 -24.27
CA LEU A 254 3.39 -1.41 -24.18
C LEU A 254 4.71 -0.68 -23.91
N ILE A 255 5.51 -1.14 -22.95
CA ILE A 255 6.74 -0.44 -22.55
C ILE A 255 7.99 -0.91 -23.29
N ARG A 256 7.96 -2.09 -23.92
CA ARG A 256 9.12 -2.71 -24.59
C ARG A 256 9.87 -1.77 -25.54
N PRO A 257 9.23 -0.93 -26.39
CA PRO A 257 9.93 0.01 -27.25
C PRO A 257 10.78 1.06 -26.49
N TYR A 258 10.35 1.40 -25.28
CA TYR A 258 10.94 2.44 -24.41
C TYR A 258 11.86 1.87 -23.33
N VAL A 259 11.90 0.55 -23.17
CA VAL A 259 12.82 -0.12 -22.23
C VAL A 259 13.99 -0.75 -22.98
N VAL A 260 13.73 -1.63 -23.95
CA VAL A 260 14.78 -2.38 -24.69
C VAL A 260 14.74 -2.11 -26.20
N GLY A 261 13.88 -1.19 -26.65
CA GLY A 261 13.72 -0.83 -28.06
C GLY A 261 14.63 0.32 -28.50
N PRO A 262 14.39 0.88 -29.70
CA PRO A 262 15.20 1.97 -30.24
C PRO A 262 15.08 3.29 -29.46
N GLU A 263 14.01 3.45 -28.67
CA GLU A 263 13.78 4.56 -27.72
C GLU A 263 14.01 4.10 -26.28
N GLY A 264 14.78 3.02 -26.13
CA GLY A 264 15.02 2.31 -24.89
C GLY A 264 15.77 3.09 -23.84
N GLU A 265 15.90 2.45 -22.69
CA GLU A 265 16.66 2.91 -21.56
C GLU A 265 18.13 3.18 -21.94
N THR A 266 18.70 4.27 -21.42
CA THR A 266 20.08 4.69 -21.70
C THR A 266 20.98 4.50 -20.49
N GLU A 267 22.25 4.12 -20.73
CA GLU A 267 23.26 4.02 -19.68
C GLU A 267 23.34 5.32 -18.84
N GLY A 268 23.42 5.17 -17.51
CA GLY A 268 23.40 6.28 -16.55
C GLY A 268 22.00 6.75 -16.14
N TYR A 269 20.95 6.34 -16.87
CA TYR A 269 19.55 6.66 -16.57
C TYR A 269 18.67 5.40 -16.45
N THR A 270 19.29 4.23 -16.27
CA THR A 270 18.60 2.96 -16.17
C THR A 270 19.13 2.11 -15.03
N ASN A 271 18.24 1.29 -14.47
CA ASN A 271 18.54 0.29 -13.43
C ASN A 271 18.68 -1.13 -13.99
N LEU A 272 18.54 -1.31 -15.31
CA LEU A 272 18.76 -2.60 -15.95
C LEU A 272 20.24 -2.94 -15.95
N ALA A 273 20.57 -4.15 -15.47
CA ALA A 273 21.90 -4.70 -15.67
C ALA A 273 22.07 -5.08 -17.15
N SER A 274 23.16 -4.61 -17.76
CA SER A 274 23.59 -4.93 -19.14
C SER A 274 23.92 -6.41 -19.32
#